data_AF-A0A5U0PY34-F1
#
_entry.id   AF-A0A5U0PY34-F1
#
_cell.length_a   1.000
_cell.length_b   1.000
_cell.length_c   1.000
_cell.angle_alpha   90.00
_cell.angle_beta   90.00
_cell.angle_gamma   90.00
#
_symmetry.space_group_name_H-M   'P 1'
#
loop_
_entity.id
_entity.type
_entity.pdbx_description
1 polymer ?
#
loop_
_entity_poly.entity_id
_entity_poly.type
_entity_poly.pdbx_seq_one_letter_code
_entity_poly.pdbx_strand_id
1 'polypeptide(L)' 'SDLVRDLARLGWDDERIAKELGMDADEVLRLKQISGLAEMFGDGMFSEAWTVE' A
#
# COMPACT_ATOMS: atom_id res chain seq x y z
N SER A 1 7.60 0.94 -2.62
CA SER A 1 8.39 2.04 -2.04
C SER A 1 7.97 2.19 -0.60
N ASP A 2 8.82 1.80 0.35
CA ASP A 2 8.49 1.83 1.78
C ASP A 2 8.25 3.25 2.30
N LEU A 3 8.86 4.26 1.67
CA LEU A 3 8.79 5.66 2.09
C LEU A 3 7.37 6.24 2.01
N VAL A 4 6.60 5.95 0.95
CA VAL A 4 5.21 6.44 0.80
C VAL A 4 4.32 5.86 1.91
N ARG A 5 4.51 4.57 2.23
CA ARG A 5 3.79 3.90 3.32
C ARG A 5 4.11 4.55 4.67
N ASP A 6 5.38 4.81 4.93
CA ASP A 6 5.82 5.38 6.20
C ASP A 6 5.31 6.82 6.38
N LEU A 7 5.35 7.64 5.33
CA LEU A 7 4.77 9.00 5.35
C LEU A 7 3.25 8.97 5.54
N ALA A 8 2.55 8.05 4.89
CA ALA A 8 1.11 7.86 5.09
C ALA A 8 0.78 7.44 6.54
N ARG A 9 1.57 6.56 7.16
CA ARG A 9 1.44 6.18 8.58
C ARG A 9 1.73 7.33 9.54
N LEU A 10 2.56 8.28 9.14
CA LEU A 10 2.80 9.54 9.86
C LEU A 10 1.67 10.57 9.69
N GLY A 11 0.60 10.22 8.96
CA GLY A 11 -0.58 11.06 8.79
C GLY A 11 -0.45 12.11 7.68
N TRP A 12 0.51 11.96 6.77
CA TRP A 12 0.60 12.85 5.61
C TRP A 12 -0.50 12.52 4.60
N ASP A 13 -1.09 13.56 4.01
CA ASP A 13 -2.00 13.42 2.87
C ASP A 13 -1.24 13.17 1.55
N ASP A 14 -1.97 12.67 0.56
CA ASP A 14 -1.40 12.19 -0.70
C ASP A 14 -0.82 13.34 -1.54
N GLU A 15 -1.42 14.54 -1.46
CA GLU A 15 -0.97 15.74 -2.15
C GLU A 15 0.38 16.24 -1.62
N ARG A 16 0.56 16.22 -0.30
CA ARG A 16 1.81 16.55 0.36
C ARG A 16 2.91 15.55 0.02
N ILE A 17 2.61 14.25 0.07
CA ILE A 17 3.57 13.20 -0.30
C ILE A 17 4.00 13.36 -1.77
N ALA A 18 3.03 13.56 -2.67
CA ALA A 18 3.29 13.78 -4.09
C ALA A 18 4.20 14.98 -4.32
N LYS A 19 3.90 16.11 -3.69
CA LYS A 19 4.70 17.34 -3.80
C LYS A 19 6.13 17.17 -3.29
N GLU A 20 6.31 16.60 -2.10
CA GLU A 20 7.63 16.49 -1.45
C GLU A 20 8.51 15.41 -2.10
N LEU A 21 7.91 14.36 -2.66
CA LEU A 21 8.63 13.31 -3.38
C LEU A 21 8.77 13.59 -4.89
N GLY A 22 8.17 14.67 -5.40
CA GLY A 22 8.15 14.99 -6.83
C GLY A 22 7.40 13.92 -7.66
N MET A 23 6.37 13.31 -7.07
CA MET A 23 5.55 12.26 -7.66
C MET A 23 4.18 12.80 -8.09
N ASP A 24 3.48 12.04 -8.94
CA ASP A 24 2.07 12.28 -9.22
C ASP A 24 1.21 11.74 -8.06
N ALA A 25 0.11 12.43 -7.73
CA ALA A 25 -0.84 12.00 -6.70
C ALA A 25 -1.46 10.63 -7.02
N ASP A 26 -1.71 10.32 -8.29
CA ASP A 26 -2.23 9.02 -8.71
C ASP A 26 -1.19 7.90 -8.48
N GLU A 27 0.10 8.23 -8.60
CA GLU A 27 1.17 7.28 -8.32
C GLU A 27 1.26 6.98 -6.81
N VAL A 28 1.14 8.01 -5.97
CA VAL A 28 1.04 7.87 -4.50
C VAL A 28 -0.17 7.02 -4.10
N LEU A 29 -1.33 7.27 -4.70
CA LEU A 29 -2.55 6.51 -4.45
C LEU A 29 -2.40 5.03 -4.80
N ARG A 30 -1.85 4.73 -5.99
CA ARG A 30 -1.58 3.34 -6.41
C ARG A 30 -0.64 2.63 -5.44
N LEU A 31 0.42 3.29 -5.02
CA LEU A 31 1.39 2.72 -4.06
C LEU A 31 0.75 2.45 -2.71
N LYS A 32 -0.11 3.34 -2.20
CA LYS A 32 -0.86 3.12 -0.95
C LYS A 32 -1.81 1.93 -1.05
N GLN A 33 -2.56 1.80 -2.14
CA GLN A 33 -3.50 0.68 -2.34
C GLN A 33 -2.79 -0.67 -2.39
N ILE A 34 -1.67 -0.76 -3.13
CA ILE A 34 -0.85 -1.98 -3.19
C ILE A 34 -0.28 -2.32 -1.81
N SER A 35 0.25 -1.31 -1.10
CA SER A 35 0.84 -1.49 0.23
C SER A 35 -0.20 -1.92 1.27
N GLY A 36 -1.39 -1.32 1.25
CA GLY A 36 -2.48 -1.63 2.16
C GLY A 36 -3.06 -3.03 1.94
N LEU A 37 -3.22 -3.46 0.68
CA LEU A 37 -3.59 -4.85 0.38
C LEU A 37 -2.53 -5.82 0.90
N ALA A 38 -1.25 -5.54 0.67
CA ALA A 38 -0.17 -6.39 1.18
C ALA A 38 -0.17 -6.50 2.71
N GLU A 39 -0.44 -5.40 3.44
CA GLU A 39 -0.58 -5.43 4.90
C GLU A 39 -1.79 -6.24 5.37
N MET A 40 -2.96 -6.07 4.74
CA MET A 40 -4.18 -6.77 5.12
C MET A 40 -4.08 -8.29 4.99
N PHE A 41 -3.26 -8.78 4.06
CA PHE A 41 -3.08 -10.21 3.79
C PHE A 41 -1.73 -10.76 4.27
N GLY A 42 -0.85 -9.93 4.84
CA GLY A 42 0.49 -10.35 5.28
C GLY A 42 0.47 -11.35 6.44
N ASP A 43 -0.52 -11.24 7.33
CA ASP A 43 -0.65 -12.08 8.53
C ASP A 43 -1.71 -13.20 8.37
N GLY A 44 -2.25 -13.38 7.17
CA GLY A 44 -3.29 -14.39 6.89
C GLY A 44 -2.70 -15.78 6.61
N MET A 45 -3.20 -16.81 7.28
CA MET A 45 -3.00 -18.18 6.80
C MET A 45 -3.92 -18.41 5.59
N PHE A 46 -3.33 -18.52 4.40
CA PHE A 46 -4.08 -18.87 3.19
C PHE A 46 -4.58 -20.31 3.31
N SER A 47 -5.89 -20.52 3.10
CA SER A 47 -6.45 -21.87 2.98
C SER A 47 -6.08 -22.46 1.62
N GLU A 48 -5.80 -23.77 1.55
CA GLU A 48 -5.69 -24.48 0.28
C GLU A 48 -7.04 -24.45 -0.43
N ALA A 49 -7.15 -23.62 -1.47
CA ALA A 49 -8.41 -23.40 -2.19
C ALA A 49 -8.71 -24.48 -3.25
N TRP A 50 -7.79 -25.40 -3.49
CA TRP A 50 -7.92 -26.44 -4.49
C TRP A 50 -7.93 -27.83 -3.85
N THR A 51 -9.12 -28.33 -3.54
CA THR A 51 -9.34 -29.75 -3.26
C THR A 51 -9.74 -30.46 -4.54
N VAL A 52 -8.89 -31.38 -5.01
CA VAL A 52 -9.27 -32.36 -6.04
C VAL A 52 -9.94 -33.52 -5.31
N GLU A 53 -11.26 -33.63 -5.42
CA GLU A 53 -11.98 -34.88 -5.17
C GLU A 53 -12.38 -35.52 -6.50
#